data_AF-A0A7V7XH14-F1
#
_entry.id   AF-A0A7V7XH14-F1
#
_cell.length_a   1.000
_cell.length_b   1.000
_cell.length_c   1.000
_cell.angle_alpha   90.00
_cell.angle_beta   90.00
_cell.angle_gamma   90.00
#
_symmetry.space_group_name_H-M   'P 1'
#
loop_
_entity.id
_entity.type
_entity.pdbx_description
1 polymer ?
#
loop_
_entity_poly.entity_id
_entity_poly.type
_entity_poly.pdbx_seq_one_letter_code
_entity_poly.pdbx_strand_id
1 'polypeptide(L)'
;MRKLILFLFLAAFYKPVGAQTDPCAGLVTPRLLVGATGRIMVDDGIGLVLRDAPSTTSQVIVTLREGAIFTALELPTCADGLVWLRVRLADGREGYLAEGGADRYYVEPYEVGIHLFQEEGELLKHYFVNSQGTTQWYPALPLLPRSGLGADLWQSPEAALANQVLQDRRANCATILPPELPPDVNGLMFQDNQRQFFSSPDGEKILTFRDYTISIPDCANQKTEQFGTSYVSLLDSNGEQVIFPYSQHSDPPSTPFCQPPNVLFPEQRTFVDEVVWSPDGTYVALVVRYLRDSQNFPCAFYHIFLVNVQTLELSYLDTGRRLNWTDSGRRLLYARVERTDPNDLGIERLFSVRPDGSDRIEIPLLPDLTLLPSALDVQHTTLPWDAAGEGLLVCVGRVYTCNEVRTFFPMTQNVSPALTTPVQMGTDLSAVFYVAGNTGLVWLSSDGRVLIQLFEESVQEVNVGLPIFEIQPLPSGIGVLLRSEEGRYFYYDVATGTVTEVGL
;
A
#
# COMPACT_ATOMS: atom_id res chain seq x y z
N MET A 1 65.29 66.61 47.57
CA MET A 1 64.79 66.66 46.17
C MET A 1 64.96 65.28 45.54
N ARG A 2 63.97 64.86 44.73
CA ARG A 2 63.89 63.67 43.85
C ARG A 2 63.82 62.28 44.51
N LYS A 3 62.59 61.74 44.59
CA LYS A 3 62.29 60.30 44.65
C LYS A 3 62.20 59.76 43.21
N LEU A 4 62.93 58.70 42.92
CA LEU A 4 62.90 57.96 41.65
C LEU A 4 61.91 56.79 41.82
N ILE A 5 60.83 56.76 41.03
CA ILE A 5 59.85 55.67 41.03
C ILE A 5 60.14 54.78 39.81
N LEU A 6 60.42 53.51 40.08
CA LEU A 6 60.65 52.43 39.13
C LEU A 6 59.28 51.91 38.65
N PHE A 7 58.96 52.07 37.36
CA PHE A 7 57.76 51.50 36.76
C PHE A 7 58.11 50.13 36.16
N LEU A 8 57.60 49.06 36.79
CA LEU A 8 57.61 47.70 36.25
C LEU A 8 56.55 47.61 35.15
N PHE A 9 56.94 47.27 33.92
CA PHE A 9 56.03 46.93 32.82
C PHE A 9 55.64 45.45 32.94
N LEU A 10 54.38 45.18 33.28
CA LEU A 10 53.79 43.84 33.20
C LEU A 10 53.33 43.61 31.75
N ALA A 11 54.01 42.75 31.00
CA ALA A 11 53.55 42.30 29.69
C ALA A 11 52.48 41.22 29.86
N ALA A 12 51.21 41.58 29.63
CA ALA A 12 50.13 40.61 29.56
C ALA A 12 50.22 39.84 28.23
N PHE A 13 50.57 38.56 28.30
CA PHE A 13 50.43 37.62 27.19
C PHE A 13 48.93 37.39 26.90
N TYR A 14 48.36 38.16 25.97
CA TYR A 14 47.11 37.78 25.33
C TYR A 14 47.38 36.59 24.40
N LYS A 15 46.95 35.39 24.78
CA LYS A 15 46.85 34.29 23.82
C LYS A 15 45.76 34.65 22.81
N PRO A 16 46.00 34.55 21.49
CA PRO A 16 44.93 34.67 20.52
C PRO A 16 43.96 33.51 20.76
N VAL A 17 42.71 33.82 21.04
CA VAL A 17 41.62 32.85 20.99
C VAL A 17 41.50 32.48 19.52
N GLY A 18 41.92 31.26 19.15
CA GLY A 18 41.67 30.73 17.82
C GLY A 18 40.17 30.77 17.55
N ALA A 19 39.76 31.34 16.44
CA ALA A 19 38.38 31.31 15.99
C ALA A 19 37.95 29.84 15.92
N GLN A 20 37.06 29.42 16.83
CA GLN A 20 36.45 28.11 16.78
C GLN A 20 35.57 28.12 15.52
N THR A 21 35.98 27.40 14.48
CA THR A 21 35.20 27.23 13.26
C THR A 21 33.86 26.64 13.65
N ASP A 22 32.78 27.35 13.34
CA ASP A 22 31.42 26.85 13.53
C ASP A 22 31.30 25.50 12.81
N PRO A 23 31.08 24.38 13.52
CA PRO A 23 31.04 23.05 12.92
C PRO A 23 29.84 22.88 11.97
N CYS A 24 28.85 23.77 12.03
CA CYS A 24 27.72 23.80 11.13
C CYS A 24 27.94 24.69 9.89
N ALA A 25 29.04 25.44 9.82
CA ALA A 25 29.28 26.37 8.73
C ALA A 25 29.36 25.65 7.39
N GLY A 26 28.50 26.05 6.44
CA GLY A 26 28.45 25.48 5.09
C GLY A 26 27.66 24.17 4.99
N LEU A 27 27.00 23.74 6.06
CA LEU A 27 26.10 22.60 6.04
C LEU A 27 24.66 23.03 5.78
N VAL A 28 23.83 22.04 5.45
CA VAL A 28 22.38 22.23 5.39
C VAL A 28 21.82 22.81 6.69
N THR A 29 20.77 23.62 6.58
CA THR A 29 20.07 24.16 7.75
C THR A 29 19.16 23.09 8.35
N PRO A 30 19.29 22.74 9.64
CA PRO A 30 18.42 21.73 10.22
C PRO A 30 16.94 22.12 10.14
N ARG A 31 16.07 21.15 9.79
CA ARG A 31 14.63 21.34 9.59
C ARG A 31 13.78 20.52 10.56
N LEU A 32 14.34 19.45 11.13
CA LEU A 32 13.64 18.58 12.08
C LEU A 32 13.79 19.11 13.51
N LEU A 33 12.65 19.31 14.17
CA LEU A 33 12.57 19.74 15.57
C LEU A 33 12.45 18.53 16.52
N VAL A 34 12.74 18.74 17.80
CA VAL A 34 12.52 17.71 18.83
C VAL A 34 11.06 17.28 18.84
N GLY A 35 10.82 15.97 18.78
CA GLY A 35 9.49 15.36 18.70
C GLY A 35 8.91 15.28 17.29
N ALA A 36 9.53 15.92 16.29
CA ALA A 36 9.09 15.80 14.91
C ALA A 36 9.45 14.42 14.33
N THR A 37 8.60 13.94 13.43
CA THR A 37 8.85 12.73 12.67
C THR A 37 9.54 13.07 11.35
N GLY A 38 10.47 12.21 10.94
CA GLY A 38 11.18 12.33 9.67
C GLY A 38 11.21 11.01 8.91
N ARG A 39 11.49 11.10 7.62
CA ARG A 39 11.59 9.99 6.68
C ARG A 39 12.89 10.04 5.90
N ILE A 40 13.48 8.88 5.64
CA ILE A 40 14.72 8.75 4.87
C ILE A 40 14.42 8.88 3.37
N MET A 41 15.19 9.70 2.66
CA MET A 41 15.05 9.97 1.21
C MET A 41 16.28 9.55 0.39
N VAL A 42 17.17 8.73 0.95
CA VAL A 42 18.40 8.33 0.25
C VAL A 42 18.08 7.28 -0.80
N ASP A 43 18.25 7.64 -2.07
CA ASP A 43 17.88 6.88 -3.27
C ASP A 43 18.99 5.95 -3.80
N ASP A 44 20.02 5.69 -3.00
CA ASP A 44 21.21 4.94 -3.43
C ASP A 44 21.06 3.42 -3.37
N GLY A 45 19.93 2.92 -2.87
CA GLY A 45 19.68 1.48 -2.65
C GLY A 45 20.48 0.87 -1.49
N ILE A 46 21.24 1.67 -0.75
CA ILE A 46 21.99 1.25 0.44
C ILE A 46 21.24 1.73 1.69
N GLY A 47 20.77 2.97 1.69
CA GLY A 47 20.05 3.59 2.79
C GLY A 47 20.97 4.40 3.71
N LEU A 48 20.42 4.83 4.85
CA LEU A 48 21.08 5.73 5.79
C LEU A 48 21.43 5.01 7.10
N VAL A 49 22.64 5.24 7.60
CA VAL A 49 23.17 4.52 8.76
C VAL A 49 22.77 5.20 10.06
N LEU A 50 22.15 4.44 10.97
CA LEU A 50 21.96 4.80 12.37
C LEU A 50 23.18 4.37 13.19
N ARG A 51 23.69 5.28 14.01
CA ARG A 51 24.93 5.13 14.77
C ARG A 51 24.75 5.37 16.26
N ASP A 52 25.69 4.93 17.08
CA ASP A 52 25.66 5.15 18.53
C ASP A 52 26.12 6.55 18.98
N ALA A 53 26.78 7.30 18.10
CA ALA A 53 27.25 8.67 18.35
C ALA A 53 27.21 9.50 17.06
N PRO A 54 27.22 10.85 17.14
CA PRO A 54 27.20 11.73 15.98
C PRO A 54 28.60 11.81 15.32
N SER A 55 29.09 10.68 14.81
CA SER A 55 30.34 10.61 14.06
C SER A 55 30.27 9.55 12.97
N THR A 56 30.90 9.84 11.83
CA THR A 56 31.09 8.91 10.71
C THR A 56 31.90 7.66 11.08
N THR A 57 32.63 7.69 12.19
CA THR A 57 33.51 6.61 12.65
C THR A 57 32.95 5.83 13.85
N SER A 58 31.80 6.24 14.38
CA SER A 58 31.20 5.57 15.53
C SER A 58 30.53 4.25 15.14
N GLN A 59 30.12 3.45 16.14
CA GLN A 59 29.55 2.14 15.90
C GLN A 59 28.24 2.26 15.10
N VAL A 60 28.10 1.40 14.10
CA VAL A 60 26.86 1.23 13.35
C VAL A 60 25.88 0.40 14.18
N ILE A 61 24.68 0.94 14.39
CA ILE A 61 23.56 0.23 15.00
C ILE A 61 22.80 -0.55 13.94
N VAL A 62 22.36 0.14 12.87
CA VAL A 62 21.61 -0.44 11.76
C VAL A 62 21.69 0.47 10.52
N THR A 63 21.51 -0.10 9.33
CA THR A 63 21.26 0.66 8.10
C THR A 63 19.78 0.68 7.81
N LEU A 64 19.21 1.87 7.66
CA LEU A 64 17.79 2.10 7.45
C LEU A 64 17.52 2.40 5.98
N ARG A 65 16.52 1.75 5.40
CA ARG A 65 16.13 1.95 4.01
C ARG A 65 15.47 3.31 3.78
N GLU A 66 15.44 3.74 2.53
CA GLU A 66 14.57 4.84 2.10
C GLU A 66 13.12 4.55 2.52
N GLY A 67 12.38 5.61 2.86
CA GLY A 67 11.04 5.49 3.41
C GLY A 67 10.98 5.14 4.90
N ALA A 68 12.08 4.68 5.52
CA ALA A 68 12.08 4.41 6.96
C ALA A 68 11.81 5.69 7.77
N ILE A 69 10.98 5.54 8.81
CA ILE A 69 10.46 6.64 9.61
C ILE A 69 11.12 6.64 10.99
N PHE A 70 11.39 7.84 11.51
CA PHE A 70 12.01 8.03 12.82
C PHE A 70 11.46 9.28 13.53
N THR A 71 11.59 9.35 14.85
CA THR A 71 11.26 10.55 15.63
C THR A 71 12.54 11.21 16.13
N ALA A 72 12.71 12.51 15.92
CA ALA A 72 13.84 13.28 16.44
C ALA A 72 13.70 13.48 17.96
N LEU A 73 14.78 13.23 18.71
CA LEU A 73 14.79 13.25 20.18
C LEU A 73 15.47 14.48 20.77
N GLU A 74 16.43 15.05 20.05
CA GLU A 74 17.28 16.14 20.52
C GLU A 74 17.51 17.15 19.42
N LEU A 75 18.04 18.32 19.80
CA LEU A 75 18.46 19.32 18.83
C LEU A 75 19.62 18.80 17.97
N PRO A 76 19.70 19.20 16.69
CA PRO A 76 20.76 18.79 15.79
C PRO A 76 22.15 19.19 16.30
N THR A 77 23.14 18.33 16.07
CA THR A 77 24.56 18.61 16.37
C THR A 77 25.40 18.43 15.12
N CYS A 78 26.31 19.37 14.84
CA CYS A 78 27.17 19.28 13.67
C CYS A 78 28.52 18.64 14.01
N ALA A 79 28.91 17.62 13.25
CA ALA A 79 30.19 16.93 13.38
C ALA A 79 30.52 16.22 12.06
N ASP A 80 31.81 16.04 11.76
CA ASP A 80 32.28 15.33 10.56
C ASP A 80 31.70 15.86 9.23
N GLY A 81 31.38 17.16 9.17
CA GLY A 81 30.79 17.78 7.98
C GLY A 81 29.32 17.39 7.74
N LEU A 82 28.63 16.91 8.77
CA LEU A 82 27.24 16.47 8.73
C LEU A 82 26.43 17.11 9.86
N VAL A 83 25.14 17.31 9.59
CA VAL A 83 24.14 17.61 10.63
C VAL A 83 23.62 16.29 11.17
N TRP A 84 23.86 16.01 12.45
CA TRP A 84 23.42 14.79 13.12
C TRP A 84 22.16 15.01 13.94
N LEU A 85 21.21 14.08 13.82
CA LEU A 85 20.01 14.00 14.62
C LEU A 85 20.09 12.78 15.53
N ARG A 86 19.84 12.96 16.82
CA ARG A 86 19.49 11.84 17.70
C ARG A 86 18.04 11.47 17.47
N VAL A 87 17.75 10.20 17.18
CA VAL A 87 16.43 9.73 16.76
C VAL A 87 16.02 8.45 17.49
N ARG A 88 14.72 8.15 17.47
CA ARG A 88 14.12 6.87 17.86
C ARG A 88 13.35 6.26 16.69
N LEU A 89 13.49 4.97 16.48
CA LEU A 89 12.71 4.19 15.53
C LEU A 89 11.42 3.66 16.19
N ALA A 90 10.47 3.20 15.39
CA ALA A 90 9.20 2.65 15.89
C ALA A 90 9.37 1.36 16.72
N ASP A 91 10.47 0.64 16.53
CA ASP A 91 10.85 -0.54 17.35
C ASP A 91 11.57 -0.17 18.66
N GLY A 92 11.69 1.12 18.97
CA GLY A 92 12.31 1.62 20.19
C GLY A 92 13.83 1.82 20.12
N ARG A 93 14.52 1.38 19.04
CA ARG A 93 15.97 1.63 18.90
C ARG A 93 16.25 3.13 18.81
N GLU A 94 17.29 3.57 19.51
CA GLU A 94 17.77 4.95 19.48
C GLU A 94 19.18 5.05 18.91
N GLY A 95 19.50 6.16 18.26
CA GLY A 95 20.84 6.43 17.74
C GLY A 95 20.93 7.78 17.06
N TYR A 96 22.00 7.99 16.29
CA TYR A 96 22.28 9.19 15.51
C TYR A 96 22.29 8.86 14.02
N LEU A 97 21.56 9.64 13.23
CA LEU A 97 21.65 9.62 11.77
C LEU A 97 21.94 11.02 11.23
N ALA A 98 22.45 11.08 10.00
CA ALA A 98 22.74 12.36 9.36
C ALA A 98 21.47 12.92 8.70
N GLU A 99 21.07 14.13 9.06
CA GLU A 99 20.01 14.87 8.37
C GLU A 99 20.44 15.29 6.97
N GLY A 100 21.71 15.68 6.82
CA GLY A 100 22.30 16.09 5.56
C GLY A 100 23.74 16.56 5.70
N GLY A 101 24.37 16.80 4.55
CA GLY A 101 25.74 17.30 4.42
C GLY A 101 25.79 18.74 3.94
N ALA A 102 26.83 19.10 3.18
CA ALA A 102 26.96 20.43 2.59
C ALA A 102 26.13 20.63 1.31
N ASP A 103 25.81 19.53 0.62
CA ASP A 103 25.23 19.52 -0.73
C ASP A 103 23.73 19.18 -0.76
N ARG A 104 23.29 18.30 0.15
CA ARG A 104 21.91 17.81 0.17
C ARG A 104 21.46 17.32 1.54
N TYR A 105 20.15 17.15 1.66
CA TYR A 105 19.51 16.46 2.78
C TYR A 105 19.37 14.97 2.46
N TYR A 106 19.48 14.14 3.49
CA TYR A 106 19.29 12.68 3.41
C TYR A 106 17.94 12.26 3.99
N VAL A 107 17.29 13.15 4.74
CA VAL A 107 15.98 12.95 5.36
C VAL A 107 15.11 14.17 5.18
N GLU A 108 13.79 13.98 5.28
CA GLU A 108 12.80 15.06 5.27
C GLU A 108 11.90 14.98 6.51
N PRO A 109 11.30 16.11 6.92
CA PRO A 109 10.11 16.08 7.76
C PRO A 109 9.02 15.23 7.11
N TYR A 110 8.37 14.38 7.91
CA TYR A 110 7.32 13.49 7.42
C TYR A 110 6.20 13.39 8.45
N GLU A 111 4.97 13.62 8.01
CA GLU A 111 3.80 13.45 8.86
C GLU A 111 3.26 12.03 8.72
N VAL A 112 3.21 11.30 9.84
CA VAL A 112 2.73 9.92 9.85
C VAL A 112 1.20 9.91 9.94
N GLY A 113 0.56 9.27 8.97
CA GLY A 113 -0.88 9.14 8.93
C GLY A 113 -1.37 8.40 7.70
N ILE A 114 -2.69 8.43 7.50
CA ILE A 114 -3.38 7.83 6.36
C ILE A 114 -4.24 8.89 5.69
N HIS A 115 -4.16 8.96 4.36
CA HIS A 115 -5.06 9.77 3.56
C HIS A 115 -6.37 9.01 3.31
N LEU A 116 -7.50 9.67 3.61
CA LEU A 116 -8.84 9.15 3.38
C LEU A 116 -9.61 10.08 2.45
N PHE A 117 -10.49 9.49 1.65
CA PHE A 117 -11.23 10.21 0.63
C PHE A 117 -12.72 9.90 0.72
N GLN A 118 -13.55 10.94 0.61
CA GLN A 118 -15.00 10.81 0.61
C GLN A 118 -15.59 11.64 -0.52
N GLU A 119 -16.46 11.04 -1.31
CA GLU A 119 -17.18 11.76 -2.35
C GLU A 119 -18.24 12.70 -1.76
N GLU A 120 -18.32 13.92 -2.28
CA GLU A 120 -19.38 14.86 -2.00
C GLU A 120 -19.71 15.67 -3.27
N GLY A 121 -20.69 15.20 -4.03
CA GLY A 121 -21.07 15.83 -5.29
C GLY A 121 -19.91 15.77 -6.31
N GLU A 122 -19.42 16.94 -6.72
CA GLU A 122 -18.31 17.07 -7.69
C GLU A 122 -16.94 17.23 -7.01
N LEU A 123 -16.86 16.92 -5.72
CA LEU A 123 -15.63 17.01 -4.93
C LEU A 123 -15.30 15.66 -4.31
N LEU A 124 -14.02 15.35 -4.25
CA LEU A 124 -13.48 14.29 -3.42
C LEU A 124 -12.83 14.95 -2.19
N LYS A 125 -13.54 14.95 -1.06
CA LYS A 125 -13.02 15.45 0.22
C LYS A 125 -11.82 14.63 0.64
N HIS A 126 -10.77 15.33 1.03
CA HIS A 126 -9.49 14.74 1.38
C HIS A 126 -9.20 14.98 2.87
N TYR A 127 -9.05 13.88 3.57
CA TYR A 127 -8.77 13.84 5.00
C TYR A 127 -7.42 13.19 5.24
N PHE A 128 -6.76 13.60 6.31
CA PHE A 128 -5.57 12.95 6.79
C PHE A 128 -5.74 12.61 8.26
N VAL A 129 -5.68 11.32 8.59
CA VAL A 129 -5.74 10.84 9.97
C VAL A 129 -4.30 10.62 10.44
N ASN A 130 -3.84 11.48 11.34
CA ASN A 130 -2.45 11.43 11.80
C ASN A 130 -2.22 10.39 12.91
N SER A 131 -0.98 10.28 13.35
CA SER A 131 -0.52 9.39 14.44
C SER A 131 -1.13 9.66 15.81
N GLN A 132 -1.97 10.68 15.96
CA GLN A 132 -2.73 10.95 17.18
C GLN A 132 -4.23 10.61 17.03
N GLY A 133 -4.62 10.02 15.90
CA GLY A 133 -6.02 9.74 15.58
C GLY A 133 -6.84 10.99 15.27
N THR A 134 -6.18 12.14 15.05
CA THR A 134 -6.87 13.40 14.73
C THR A 134 -6.99 13.58 13.24
N THR A 135 -8.16 14.04 12.80
CA THR A 135 -8.44 14.34 11.39
C THR A 135 -7.99 15.75 11.02
N GLN A 136 -7.18 15.86 9.98
CA GLN A 136 -6.86 17.11 9.31
C GLN A 136 -7.51 17.16 7.93
N TRP A 137 -7.84 18.37 7.48
CA TRP A 137 -8.50 18.61 6.21
C TRP A 137 -7.51 19.11 5.18
N TYR A 138 -7.56 18.52 4.00
CA TYR A 138 -6.78 18.94 2.84
C TYR A 138 -7.73 19.51 1.76
N PRO A 139 -7.20 20.30 0.81
CA PRO A 139 -7.99 20.77 -0.32
C PRO A 139 -8.66 19.60 -1.04
N ALA A 140 -9.98 19.66 -1.22
CA ALA A 140 -10.72 18.65 -1.95
C ALA A 140 -10.26 18.60 -3.42
N LEU A 141 -10.24 17.40 -4.00
CA LEU A 141 -9.90 17.20 -5.40
C LEU A 141 -11.15 17.35 -6.29
N PRO A 142 -11.03 17.97 -7.48
CA PRO A 142 -12.16 18.14 -8.38
C PRO A 142 -12.58 16.81 -9.01
N LEU A 143 -13.75 16.31 -8.66
CA LEU A 143 -14.31 15.06 -9.19
C LEU A 143 -15.44 15.39 -10.19
N LEU A 144 -15.06 15.88 -11.37
CA LEU A 144 -16.04 16.28 -12.38
C LEU A 144 -16.87 15.07 -12.86
N PRO A 145 -18.21 15.17 -12.87
CA PRO A 145 -19.06 14.09 -13.36
C PRO A 145 -18.81 13.83 -14.84
N ARG A 146 -18.70 12.55 -15.22
CA ARG A 146 -18.60 12.14 -16.61
C ARG A 146 -19.83 11.34 -17.04
N SER A 147 -20.79 12.04 -17.65
CA SER A 147 -21.96 11.41 -18.26
C SER A 147 -21.81 11.34 -19.77
N GLY A 148 -22.48 10.36 -20.40
CA GLY A 148 -22.43 10.20 -21.85
C GLY A 148 -23.36 9.10 -22.33
N LEU A 149 -23.52 9.00 -23.65
CA LEU A 149 -24.23 7.90 -24.27
C LEU A 149 -23.33 6.66 -24.32
N GLY A 150 -23.94 5.47 -24.33
CA GLY A 150 -23.21 4.21 -24.55
C GLY A 150 -22.42 4.23 -25.86
N ALA A 151 -22.91 4.92 -26.89
CA ALA A 151 -22.17 5.12 -28.14
C ALA A 151 -20.82 5.85 -27.96
N ASP A 152 -20.69 6.69 -26.94
CA ASP A 152 -19.50 7.50 -26.66
C ASP A 152 -18.60 6.86 -25.58
N LEU A 153 -19.20 6.13 -24.64
CA LEU A 153 -18.51 5.57 -23.48
C LEU A 153 -18.11 4.11 -23.63
N TRP A 154 -18.74 3.36 -24.52
CA TRP A 154 -18.43 1.93 -24.69
C TRP A 154 -17.53 1.70 -25.89
N GLN A 155 -16.61 0.74 -25.73
CA GLN A 155 -15.84 0.26 -26.87
C GLN A 155 -16.75 -0.47 -27.86
N SER A 156 -16.54 -0.25 -29.17
CA SER A 156 -17.44 -0.77 -30.20
C SER A 156 -17.63 -2.31 -30.19
N PRO A 157 -16.60 -3.15 -29.94
CA PRO A 157 -16.80 -4.60 -29.83
C PRO A 157 -17.74 -5.01 -28.70
N GLU A 158 -17.61 -4.34 -27.54
CA GLU A 158 -18.44 -4.59 -26.35
C GLU A 158 -19.91 -4.20 -26.62
N ALA A 159 -20.13 -3.00 -27.18
CA ALA A 159 -21.46 -2.54 -27.54
C ALA A 159 -22.14 -3.45 -28.59
N ALA A 160 -21.39 -3.94 -29.57
CA ALA A 160 -21.91 -4.87 -30.57
C ALA A 160 -22.34 -6.20 -29.92
N LEU A 161 -21.51 -6.75 -29.04
CA LEU A 161 -21.80 -7.98 -28.31
C LEU A 161 -23.05 -7.80 -27.42
N ALA A 162 -23.12 -6.73 -26.63
CA ALA A 162 -24.26 -6.49 -25.75
C ALA A 162 -25.57 -6.31 -26.54
N ASN A 163 -25.55 -5.60 -27.67
CA ASN A 163 -26.72 -5.46 -28.54
C ASN A 163 -27.18 -6.81 -29.10
N GLN A 164 -26.25 -7.67 -29.51
CA GLN A 164 -26.57 -9.03 -29.94
C GLN A 164 -27.23 -9.83 -28.81
N VAL A 165 -26.64 -9.81 -27.62
CA VAL A 165 -27.19 -10.50 -26.45
C VAL A 165 -28.59 -9.98 -26.11
N LEU A 166 -28.79 -8.65 -26.06
CA LEU A 166 -30.11 -8.06 -25.80
C LEU A 166 -31.17 -8.50 -26.81
N GLN A 167 -30.83 -8.55 -28.10
CA GLN A 167 -31.75 -9.01 -29.15
C GLN A 167 -32.13 -10.48 -28.94
N ASP A 168 -31.14 -11.33 -28.67
CA ASP A 168 -31.35 -12.75 -28.39
C ASP A 168 -32.21 -12.96 -27.14
N ARG A 169 -31.98 -12.21 -26.06
CA ARG A 169 -32.78 -12.29 -24.83
C ARG A 169 -34.20 -11.80 -25.04
N ARG A 170 -34.42 -10.72 -25.81
CA ARG A 170 -35.76 -10.24 -26.16
C ARG A 170 -36.55 -11.26 -26.98
N ALA A 171 -35.89 -11.95 -27.90
CA ALA A 171 -36.55 -12.96 -28.72
C ALA A 171 -36.94 -14.22 -27.93
N ASN A 172 -36.12 -14.64 -26.96
CA ASN A 172 -36.25 -15.95 -26.33
C ASN A 172 -36.75 -15.93 -24.87
N CYS A 173 -36.56 -14.82 -24.15
CA CYS A 173 -36.89 -14.73 -22.72
C CYS A 173 -37.19 -13.29 -22.27
N ALA A 174 -37.98 -12.52 -23.02
CA ALA A 174 -38.25 -11.10 -22.73
C ALA A 174 -38.76 -10.81 -21.31
N THR A 175 -39.46 -11.76 -20.67
CA THR A 175 -40.05 -11.57 -19.34
C THR A 175 -39.04 -11.45 -18.21
N ILE A 176 -37.79 -11.90 -18.41
CA ILE A 176 -36.74 -11.78 -17.38
C ILE A 176 -35.89 -10.52 -17.55
N LEU A 177 -36.01 -9.81 -18.69
CA LEU A 177 -35.26 -8.58 -18.91
C LEU A 177 -35.84 -7.45 -18.06
N PRO A 178 -35.00 -6.71 -17.32
CA PRO A 178 -35.43 -5.48 -16.66
C PRO A 178 -36.11 -4.53 -17.66
N PRO A 179 -37.27 -3.96 -17.32
CA PRO A 179 -38.01 -3.09 -18.23
C PRO A 179 -37.25 -1.81 -18.59
N GLU A 180 -36.25 -1.42 -17.78
CA GLU A 180 -35.39 -0.27 -18.01
C GLU A 180 -34.35 -0.49 -19.11
N LEU A 181 -34.08 -1.74 -19.50
CA LEU A 181 -33.11 -2.03 -20.56
C LEU A 181 -33.67 -1.58 -21.92
N PRO A 182 -32.95 -0.71 -22.67
CA PRO A 182 -33.37 -0.21 -23.97
C PRO A 182 -33.21 -1.26 -25.08
N PRO A 183 -33.79 -1.03 -26.27
CA PRO A 183 -33.61 -1.91 -27.43
C PRO A 183 -32.15 -2.04 -27.88
N ASP A 184 -31.36 -0.98 -27.67
CA ASP A 184 -29.93 -0.90 -27.98
C ASP A 184 -29.19 -0.12 -26.89
N VAL A 185 -27.92 -0.47 -26.66
CA VAL A 185 -27.08 0.17 -25.63
C VAL A 185 -26.51 1.51 -26.07
N ASN A 186 -26.49 1.82 -27.37
CA ASN A 186 -25.86 3.02 -27.91
C ASN A 186 -26.57 4.29 -27.44
N GLY A 187 -27.91 4.25 -27.38
CA GLY A 187 -28.74 5.32 -26.85
C GLY A 187 -28.81 5.40 -25.32
N LEU A 188 -28.18 4.48 -24.59
CA LEU A 188 -28.27 4.47 -23.14
C LEU A 188 -27.44 5.60 -22.54
N MET A 189 -28.08 6.47 -21.75
CA MET A 189 -27.39 7.51 -20.99
C MET A 189 -26.82 6.91 -19.72
N PHE A 190 -25.50 6.98 -19.57
CA PHE A 190 -24.84 6.65 -18.32
C PHE A 190 -24.65 7.89 -17.47
N GLN A 191 -24.81 7.69 -16.17
CA GLN A 191 -24.44 8.64 -15.13
C GLN A 191 -23.26 8.09 -14.36
N ASP A 192 -22.48 9.00 -13.82
CA ASP A 192 -21.25 8.72 -13.14
C ASP A 192 -21.54 8.46 -11.65
N ASN A 193 -21.92 7.22 -11.33
CA ASN A 193 -22.40 6.86 -9.99
C ASN A 193 -21.63 5.69 -9.37
N GLN A 194 -20.77 5.01 -10.14
CA GLN A 194 -19.98 3.88 -9.67
C GLN A 194 -18.50 4.19 -9.82
N ARG A 195 -17.84 4.37 -8.67
CA ARG A 195 -16.46 4.80 -8.58
C ARG A 195 -15.69 4.06 -7.51
N GLN A 196 -14.39 3.89 -7.75
CA GLN A 196 -13.42 3.43 -6.77
C GLN A 196 -12.20 4.34 -6.80
N PHE A 197 -11.54 4.49 -5.65
CA PHE A 197 -10.39 5.38 -5.46
C PHE A 197 -9.25 4.66 -4.75
N PHE A 198 -8.04 4.85 -5.27
CA PHE A 198 -6.82 4.33 -4.66
C PHE A 198 -5.78 5.44 -4.62
N SER A 199 -5.45 5.91 -3.42
CA SER A 199 -4.56 7.07 -3.25
C SER A 199 -3.09 6.72 -3.32
N SER A 200 -2.31 7.64 -3.87
CA SER A 200 -0.85 7.63 -3.76
C SER A 200 -0.41 7.74 -2.28
N PRO A 201 0.82 7.33 -1.94
CA PRO A 201 1.33 7.40 -0.58
C PRO A 201 1.38 8.83 0.01
N ASP A 202 1.50 9.85 -0.83
CA ASP A 202 1.47 11.28 -0.46
C ASP A 202 0.05 11.89 -0.47
N GLY A 203 -0.95 11.13 -0.91
CA GLY A 203 -2.34 11.58 -1.02
C GLY A 203 -2.60 12.64 -2.09
N GLU A 204 -1.61 13.03 -2.89
CA GLU A 204 -1.77 14.09 -3.91
C GLU A 204 -2.43 13.60 -5.20
N LYS A 205 -2.38 12.28 -5.45
CA LYS A 205 -2.88 11.65 -6.67
C LYS A 205 -3.77 10.46 -6.32
N ILE A 206 -4.82 10.26 -7.11
CA ILE A 206 -5.79 9.20 -6.91
C ILE A 206 -5.94 8.44 -8.22
N LEU A 207 -5.79 7.12 -8.17
CA LEU A 207 -6.22 6.28 -9.27
C LEU A 207 -7.73 6.08 -9.12
N THR A 208 -8.49 6.48 -10.13
CA THR A 208 -9.95 6.39 -10.14
C THR A 208 -10.39 5.32 -11.13
N PHE A 209 -11.44 4.59 -10.76
CA PHE A 209 -12.14 3.66 -11.64
C PHE A 209 -13.56 4.15 -11.82
N ARG A 210 -14.03 4.24 -13.06
CA ARG A 210 -15.40 4.63 -13.39
C ARG A 210 -16.05 3.55 -14.23
N ASP A 211 -17.12 2.96 -13.71
CA ASP A 211 -17.81 1.86 -14.36
C ASP A 211 -19.05 2.36 -15.11
N TYR A 212 -19.08 2.15 -16.42
CA TYR A 212 -20.25 2.38 -17.26
C TYR A 212 -20.77 1.04 -17.74
N THR A 213 -21.40 0.27 -16.85
CA THR A 213 -21.88 -1.07 -17.15
C THR A 213 -23.38 -1.22 -16.96
N ILE A 214 -23.96 -2.23 -17.61
CA ILE A 214 -25.32 -2.69 -17.37
C ILE A 214 -25.28 -4.19 -17.10
N SER A 215 -26.27 -4.68 -16.34
CA SER A 215 -26.43 -6.11 -16.08
C SER A 215 -27.51 -6.69 -17.00
N ILE A 216 -27.18 -7.76 -17.72
CA ILE A 216 -28.10 -8.49 -18.58
C ILE A 216 -28.27 -9.92 -18.01
N PRO A 217 -29.50 -10.37 -17.71
CA PRO A 217 -29.73 -11.73 -17.20
C PRO A 217 -29.70 -12.80 -18.29
N ASP A 218 -29.20 -13.98 -17.93
CA ASP A 218 -29.18 -15.16 -18.77
C ASP A 218 -30.55 -15.87 -18.81
N CYS A 219 -31.00 -16.31 -20.00
CA CYS A 219 -32.29 -16.97 -20.17
C CYS A 219 -32.41 -18.30 -19.40
N ALA A 220 -31.32 -19.05 -19.24
CA ALA A 220 -31.35 -20.41 -18.75
C ALA A 220 -31.32 -20.48 -17.21
N ASN A 221 -30.53 -19.61 -16.58
CA ASN A 221 -30.30 -19.69 -15.13
C ASN A 221 -30.58 -18.38 -14.37
N GLN A 222 -31.02 -17.33 -15.06
CA GLN A 222 -31.31 -16.00 -14.49
C GLN A 222 -30.12 -15.32 -13.79
N LYS A 223 -28.89 -15.82 -13.95
CA LYS A 223 -27.69 -15.12 -13.50
C LYS A 223 -27.45 -13.90 -14.38
N THR A 224 -27.06 -12.80 -13.77
CA THR A 224 -26.72 -11.57 -14.47
C THR A 224 -25.25 -11.54 -14.84
N GLU A 225 -24.97 -11.03 -16.03
CA GLU A 225 -23.64 -10.75 -16.56
C GLU A 225 -23.52 -9.24 -16.83
N GLN A 226 -22.38 -8.65 -16.48
CA GLN A 226 -22.12 -7.24 -16.78
C GLN A 226 -21.57 -7.04 -18.19
N PHE A 227 -22.08 -6.02 -18.86
CA PHE A 227 -21.61 -5.54 -20.16
C PHE A 227 -21.25 -4.07 -20.03
N GLY A 228 -20.19 -3.65 -20.72
CA GLY A 228 -19.79 -2.25 -20.83
C GLY A 228 -18.31 -2.00 -20.67
N THR A 229 -17.96 -0.73 -20.50
CA THR A 229 -16.58 -0.26 -20.43
C THR A 229 -16.35 0.51 -19.14
N SER A 230 -15.24 0.19 -18.49
CA SER A 230 -14.72 0.88 -17.32
C SER A 230 -13.52 1.72 -17.70
N TYR A 231 -13.31 2.85 -17.03
CA TYR A 231 -12.19 3.75 -17.26
C TYR A 231 -11.30 3.83 -16.03
N VAL A 232 -10.00 3.70 -16.26
CA VAL A 232 -8.97 3.97 -15.27
C VAL A 232 -8.38 5.34 -15.56
N SER A 233 -8.40 6.23 -14.57
CA SER A 233 -7.87 7.58 -14.69
C SER A 233 -6.95 7.93 -13.53
N LEU A 234 -6.09 8.92 -13.73
CA LEU A 234 -5.35 9.59 -12.68
C LEU A 234 -6.04 10.92 -12.36
N LEU A 235 -6.45 11.11 -11.11
CA LEU A 235 -7.02 12.35 -10.59
C LEU A 235 -5.98 13.06 -9.71
N ASP A 236 -5.77 14.34 -9.94
CA ASP A 236 -5.00 15.23 -9.08
C ASP A 236 -5.68 16.61 -8.97
N SER A 237 -4.98 17.59 -8.39
CA SER A 237 -5.50 18.97 -8.25
C SER A 237 -5.75 19.68 -9.58
N ASN A 238 -5.17 19.23 -10.69
CA ASN A 238 -5.38 19.77 -12.04
C ASN A 238 -6.58 19.12 -12.74
N GLY A 239 -7.11 18.02 -12.20
CA GLY A 239 -8.25 17.29 -12.73
C GLY A 239 -7.93 15.84 -13.08
N GLU A 240 -8.85 15.21 -13.77
CA GLU A 240 -8.78 13.79 -14.09
C GLU A 240 -8.28 13.55 -15.52
N GLN A 241 -7.31 12.64 -15.67
CA GLN A 241 -6.72 12.24 -16.93
C GLN A 241 -6.91 10.74 -17.14
N VAL A 242 -7.64 10.37 -18.19
CA VAL A 242 -7.86 8.96 -18.55
C VAL A 242 -6.54 8.31 -18.95
N ILE A 243 -6.21 7.19 -18.31
CA ILE A 243 -5.04 6.37 -18.63
C ILE A 243 -5.42 5.34 -19.67
N PHE A 244 -6.40 4.48 -19.35
CA PHE A 244 -6.91 3.47 -20.28
C PHE A 244 -8.34 3.02 -19.92
N PRO A 245 -9.16 2.66 -20.91
CA PRO A 245 -10.40 1.93 -20.71
C PRO A 245 -10.21 0.40 -20.83
N TYR A 246 -11.07 -0.37 -20.17
CA TYR A 246 -11.22 -1.82 -20.39
C TYR A 246 -12.70 -2.20 -20.51
N SER A 247 -12.99 -3.21 -21.34
CA SER A 247 -14.36 -3.73 -21.52
C SER A 247 -14.56 -5.04 -20.77
N GLN A 248 -15.80 -5.33 -20.37
CA GLN A 248 -16.13 -6.55 -19.65
C GLN A 248 -15.74 -7.82 -20.43
N HIS A 249 -15.86 -7.82 -21.77
CA HIS A 249 -15.53 -8.98 -22.62
C HIS A 249 -14.17 -8.86 -23.33
N SER A 250 -13.21 -8.18 -22.72
CA SER A 250 -11.84 -8.09 -23.25
C SER A 250 -11.16 -9.48 -23.29
N ASP A 251 -10.30 -9.69 -24.28
CA ASP A 251 -9.46 -10.87 -24.36
C ASP A 251 -8.19 -10.70 -23.51
N PRO A 252 -7.92 -11.59 -22.54
CA PRO A 252 -6.68 -11.54 -21.80
C PRO A 252 -5.49 -11.94 -22.68
N PRO A 253 -4.27 -11.52 -22.33
CA PRO A 253 -3.06 -12.13 -22.86
C PRO A 253 -3.09 -13.66 -22.68
N SER A 254 -2.55 -14.42 -23.63
CA SER A 254 -2.61 -15.89 -23.58
C SER A 254 -1.91 -16.45 -22.34
N THR A 255 -2.64 -17.21 -21.52
CA THR A 255 -2.09 -17.94 -20.38
C THR A 255 -2.69 -19.35 -20.29
N PRO A 256 -1.87 -20.39 -20.05
CA PRO A 256 -2.34 -21.77 -20.07
C PRO A 256 -3.10 -22.19 -18.81
N PHE A 257 -3.02 -21.44 -17.71
CA PHE A 257 -3.57 -21.83 -16.42
C PHE A 257 -4.45 -20.74 -15.83
N CYS A 258 -5.67 -21.11 -15.45
CA CYS A 258 -6.53 -20.27 -14.62
C CYS A 258 -6.60 -20.80 -13.18
N GLN A 259 -6.96 -19.88 -12.30
CA GLN A 259 -7.19 -20.13 -10.88
C GLN A 259 -8.70 -20.05 -10.61
N PRO A 260 -9.18 -20.58 -9.47
CA PRO A 260 -10.52 -20.27 -8.99
C PRO A 260 -10.70 -18.74 -8.89
N PRO A 261 -11.86 -18.19 -9.27
CA PRO A 261 -12.11 -16.76 -9.15
C PRO A 261 -12.19 -16.35 -7.68
N ASN A 262 -11.87 -15.08 -7.42
CA ASN A 262 -12.32 -14.42 -6.21
C ASN A 262 -13.87 -14.42 -6.15
N VAL A 263 -14.47 -14.30 -4.96
CA VAL A 263 -15.96 -14.25 -4.83
C VAL A 263 -16.47 -12.82 -5.06
N LEU A 264 -15.59 -11.86 -5.28
CA LEU A 264 -15.91 -10.44 -5.46
C LEU A 264 -16.39 -10.19 -6.89
N PHE A 265 -17.61 -9.65 -7.00
CA PHE A 265 -18.25 -9.26 -8.26
C PHE A 265 -18.25 -10.39 -9.32
N PRO A 266 -18.88 -11.54 -9.03
CA PRO A 266 -18.91 -12.70 -9.92
C PRO A 266 -19.59 -12.43 -11.26
N GLU A 267 -20.39 -11.37 -11.35
CA GLU A 267 -21.04 -10.88 -12.57
C GLU A 267 -20.10 -10.10 -13.50
N GLN A 268 -18.94 -9.64 -12.99
CA GLN A 268 -17.94 -8.90 -13.76
C GLN A 268 -16.92 -9.83 -14.38
N ARG A 269 -16.87 -9.84 -15.71
CA ARG A 269 -15.90 -10.65 -16.47
C ARG A 269 -14.50 -10.07 -16.42
N THR A 270 -14.37 -8.75 -16.51
CA THR A 270 -13.08 -8.07 -16.36
C THR A 270 -13.18 -7.14 -15.15
N PHE A 271 -12.29 -7.36 -14.19
CA PHE A 271 -12.32 -6.68 -12.89
C PHE A 271 -10.89 -6.35 -12.45
N VAL A 272 -10.68 -5.18 -11.85
CA VAL A 272 -9.39 -4.83 -11.26
C VAL A 272 -9.39 -5.37 -9.83
N ASP A 273 -8.64 -6.45 -9.64
CA ASP A 273 -8.59 -7.25 -8.41
C ASP A 273 -7.73 -6.61 -7.32
N GLU A 274 -6.67 -5.92 -7.72
CA GLU A 274 -5.69 -5.37 -6.78
C GLU A 274 -5.03 -4.13 -7.37
N VAL A 275 -4.75 -3.14 -6.53
CA VAL A 275 -4.08 -1.88 -6.89
C VAL A 275 -3.06 -1.56 -5.80
N VAL A 276 -1.78 -1.45 -6.16
CA VAL A 276 -0.71 -1.13 -5.21
C VAL A 276 0.22 -0.06 -5.79
N TRP A 277 0.25 1.09 -5.13
CA TRP A 277 1.17 2.19 -5.43
C TRP A 277 2.59 1.86 -4.99
N SER A 278 3.59 2.27 -5.78
CA SER A 278 4.98 2.25 -5.34
C SER A 278 5.17 3.25 -4.20
N PRO A 279 6.07 2.99 -3.22
CA PRO A 279 6.28 3.87 -2.07
C PRO A 279 6.66 5.31 -2.43
N ASP A 280 7.31 5.50 -3.57
CA ASP A 280 7.71 6.81 -4.13
C ASP A 280 6.62 7.47 -5.00
N GLY A 281 5.50 6.79 -5.25
CA GLY A 281 4.40 7.27 -6.07
C GLY A 281 4.68 7.32 -7.58
N THR A 282 5.81 6.78 -8.04
CA THR A 282 6.20 6.78 -9.47
C THR A 282 5.39 5.79 -10.31
N TYR A 283 4.99 4.66 -9.71
CA TYR A 283 4.29 3.58 -10.39
C TYR A 283 3.03 3.15 -9.64
N VAL A 284 2.06 2.62 -10.40
CA VAL A 284 0.93 1.86 -9.84
C VAL A 284 0.88 0.49 -10.50
N ALA A 285 0.93 -0.56 -9.68
CA ALA A 285 0.75 -1.93 -10.15
C ALA A 285 -0.72 -2.35 -9.99
N LEU A 286 -1.27 -2.97 -11.03
CA LEU A 286 -2.67 -3.37 -11.13
C LEU A 286 -2.75 -4.86 -11.42
N VAL A 287 -3.59 -5.58 -10.70
CA VAL A 287 -4.00 -6.93 -11.09
C VAL A 287 -5.36 -6.85 -11.77
N VAL A 288 -5.45 -7.32 -13.01
CA VAL A 288 -6.73 -7.44 -13.73
C VAL A 288 -7.12 -8.91 -13.80
N ARG A 289 -8.29 -9.22 -13.25
CA ARG A 289 -8.97 -10.52 -13.31
C ARG A 289 -9.82 -10.61 -14.57
N TYR A 290 -9.65 -11.69 -15.33
CA TYR A 290 -10.48 -12.06 -16.48
C TYR A 290 -11.18 -13.39 -16.22
N LEU A 291 -12.53 -13.42 -16.22
CA LEU A 291 -13.31 -14.65 -16.13
C LEU A 291 -13.54 -15.26 -17.50
N ARG A 292 -13.47 -16.59 -17.53
CA ARG A 292 -13.91 -17.40 -18.65
C ARG A 292 -14.85 -18.49 -18.17
N ASP A 293 -15.86 -18.75 -18.99
CA ASP A 293 -16.74 -19.90 -18.76
C ASP A 293 -15.94 -21.17 -19.04
N SER A 294 -15.96 -22.09 -18.08
CA SER A 294 -15.38 -23.41 -18.24
C SER A 294 -16.43 -24.46 -17.88
N GLN A 295 -16.40 -25.60 -18.58
CA GLN A 295 -17.43 -26.63 -18.42
C GLN A 295 -17.38 -27.32 -17.04
N ASN A 296 -16.26 -27.23 -16.31
CA ASN A 296 -16.03 -28.04 -15.10
C ASN A 296 -15.82 -27.21 -13.82
N PHE A 297 -15.35 -25.96 -13.91
CA PHE A 297 -15.11 -25.08 -12.75
C PHE A 297 -14.98 -23.60 -13.17
N PRO A 298 -15.38 -22.62 -12.35
CA PRO A 298 -15.18 -21.22 -12.71
C PRO A 298 -13.67 -20.90 -12.82
N CYS A 299 -13.30 -20.12 -13.82
CA CYS A 299 -11.92 -19.97 -14.29
C CYS A 299 -11.55 -18.49 -14.41
N ALA A 300 -10.57 -18.06 -13.61
CA ALA A 300 -10.06 -16.69 -13.58
C ALA A 300 -8.58 -16.61 -13.95
N PHE A 301 -8.23 -15.60 -14.75
CA PHE A 301 -6.86 -15.28 -15.12
C PHE A 301 -6.48 -13.93 -14.51
N TYR A 302 -5.33 -13.87 -13.83
CA TYR A 302 -4.85 -12.67 -13.15
C TYR A 302 -3.60 -12.16 -13.86
N HIS A 303 -3.68 -10.94 -14.38
CA HIS A 303 -2.60 -10.30 -15.13
C HIS A 303 -2.16 -9.02 -14.43
N ILE A 304 -0.86 -8.86 -14.30
CA ILE A 304 -0.22 -7.72 -13.66
C ILE A 304 0.13 -6.71 -14.74
N PHE A 305 -0.35 -5.48 -14.55
CA PHE A 305 -0.01 -4.33 -15.36
C PHE A 305 0.66 -3.28 -14.49
N LEU A 306 1.50 -2.44 -15.09
CA LEU A 306 2.14 -1.34 -14.43
C LEU A 306 1.81 -0.04 -15.15
N VAL A 307 1.41 0.97 -14.38
CA VAL A 307 1.20 2.34 -14.85
C VAL A 307 2.39 3.17 -14.40
N ASN A 308 3.08 3.84 -15.33
CA ASN A 308 4.00 4.92 -15.00
C ASN A 308 3.18 6.20 -14.81
N VAL A 309 3.18 6.76 -13.60
CA VAL A 309 2.30 7.88 -13.21
C VAL A 309 2.69 9.17 -13.91
N GLN A 310 3.97 9.32 -14.29
CA GLN A 310 4.46 10.51 -14.98
C GLN A 310 4.11 10.51 -16.47
N THR A 311 4.25 9.35 -17.13
CA THR A 311 3.99 9.23 -18.58
C THR A 311 2.57 8.77 -18.91
N LEU A 312 1.83 8.28 -17.92
CA LEU A 312 0.54 7.59 -18.05
C LEU A 312 0.62 6.35 -18.96
N GLU A 313 1.81 5.77 -19.11
CA GLU A 313 2.02 4.58 -19.92
C GLU A 313 1.63 3.32 -19.12
N LEU A 314 0.84 2.45 -19.76
CA LEU A 314 0.47 1.14 -19.24
C LEU A 314 1.35 0.06 -19.89
N SER A 315 2.01 -0.77 -19.09
CA SER A 315 2.79 -1.92 -19.54
C SER A 315 2.26 -3.23 -18.93
N TYR A 316 2.36 -4.32 -19.68
CA TYR A 316 2.09 -5.67 -19.17
C TYR A 316 3.36 -6.23 -18.53
N LEU A 317 3.23 -6.80 -17.34
CA LEU A 317 4.37 -7.28 -16.56
C LEU A 317 4.44 -8.82 -16.51
N ASP A 318 3.43 -9.47 -15.93
CA ASP A 318 3.36 -10.95 -15.84
C ASP A 318 1.93 -11.40 -15.48
N THR A 319 1.75 -12.71 -15.28
CA THR A 319 0.58 -13.27 -14.60
C THR A 319 0.85 -13.45 -13.11
N GLY A 320 -0.12 -13.10 -12.27
CA GLY A 320 -0.02 -13.24 -10.83
C GLY A 320 -0.95 -12.27 -10.10
N ARG A 321 -0.88 -12.31 -8.78
CA ARG A 321 -1.61 -11.44 -7.84
C ARG A 321 -0.78 -11.28 -6.57
N ARG A 322 -1.32 -10.61 -5.55
CA ARG A 322 -0.69 -10.43 -4.23
C ARG A 322 0.57 -9.59 -4.31
N LEU A 323 0.37 -8.38 -4.80
CA LEU A 323 1.42 -7.44 -5.13
C LEU A 323 2.02 -6.82 -3.87
N ASN A 324 3.33 -6.56 -3.92
CA ASN A 324 3.96 -5.64 -2.99
C ASN A 324 5.22 -5.02 -3.58
N TRP A 325 5.57 -3.83 -3.12
CA TRP A 325 6.81 -3.18 -3.48
C TRP A 325 7.92 -3.48 -2.46
N THR A 326 9.12 -3.70 -2.96
CA THR A 326 10.33 -3.87 -2.16
C THR A 326 11.45 -3.02 -2.72
N ASP A 327 12.58 -2.95 -2.01
CA ASP A 327 13.74 -2.15 -2.40
C ASP A 327 13.33 -0.71 -2.73
N SER A 328 12.48 -0.13 -1.87
CA SER A 328 11.96 1.23 -1.99
C SER A 328 11.21 1.53 -3.30
N GLY A 329 10.54 0.52 -3.87
CA GLY A 329 9.81 0.66 -5.14
C GLY A 329 10.64 0.28 -6.38
N ARG A 330 11.89 -0.15 -6.21
CA ARG A 330 12.73 -0.60 -7.32
C ARG A 330 12.36 -1.99 -7.84
N ARG A 331 11.60 -2.76 -7.07
CA ARG A 331 11.12 -4.10 -7.46
C ARG A 331 9.70 -4.34 -6.97
N LEU A 332 8.94 -5.03 -7.80
CA LEU A 332 7.64 -5.58 -7.45
C LEU A 332 7.78 -7.06 -7.10
N LEU A 333 7.18 -7.46 -5.99
CA LEU A 333 6.97 -8.83 -5.56
C LEU A 333 5.54 -9.23 -5.85
N TYR A 334 5.34 -10.48 -6.28
CA TYR A 334 4.02 -11.01 -6.59
C TYR A 334 3.99 -12.52 -6.47
N ALA A 335 2.81 -13.07 -6.21
CA ALA A 335 2.57 -14.49 -6.16
C ALA A 335 1.93 -14.99 -7.45
N ARG A 336 2.38 -16.15 -7.91
CA ARG A 336 1.84 -16.86 -9.07
C ARG A 336 1.58 -18.31 -8.71
N VAL A 337 0.39 -18.80 -9.04
CA VAL A 337 0.11 -20.24 -8.94
C VAL A 337 0.68 -20.93 -10.17
N GLU A 338 1.57 -21.89 -9.95
CA GLU A 338 2.09 -22.79 -10.99
C GLU A 338 1.51 -24.19 -10.82
N ARG A 339 1.23 -24.85 -11.95
CA ARG A 339 0.71 -26.22 -11.99
C ARG A 339 1.61 -27.09 -12.85
N THR A 340 1.87 -28.30 -12.36
CA THR A 340 2.50 -29.36 -13.15
C THR A 340 1.45 -30.29 -13.77
N ASP A 341 0.26 -30.40 -13.16
CA ASP A 341 -0.90 -31.16 -13.63
C ASP A 341 -2.17 -30.26 -13.62
N PRO A 342 -2.99 -30.27 -14.68
CA PRO A 342 -4.27 -29.53 -14.70
C PRO A 342 -5.23 -29.84 -13.56
N ASN A 343 -5.13 -31.01 -12.93
CA ASN A 343 -5.98 -31.46 -11.82
C ASN A 343 -5.42 -31.10 -10.44
N ASP A 344 -4.20 -30.55 -10.36
CA ASP A 344 -3.62 -30.06 -9.12
C ASP A 344 -4.19 -28.66 -8.79
N LEU A 345 -4.33 -28.36 -7.50
CA LEU A 345 -4.64 -27.01 -7.01
C LEU A 345 -3.57 -26.01 -7.45
N GLY A 346 -2.34 -26.50 -7.66
CA GLY A 346 -1.17 -25.70 -7.99
C GLY A 346 -0.48 -25.17 -6.76
N ILE A 347 0.77 -24.77 -6.93
CA ILE A 347 1.61 -24.26 -5.85
C ILE A 347 1.82 -22.77 -6.10
N GLU A 348 1.51 -21.97 -5.08
CA GLU A 348 1.82 -20.55 -5.11
C GLU A 348 3.33 -20.34 -4.94
N ARG A 349 3.92 -19.62 -5.89
CA ARG A 349 5.34 -19.27 -5.92
C ARG A 349 5.49 -17.77 -5.91
N LEU A 350 6.51 -17.31 -5.22
CA LEU A 350 6.83 -15.89 -5.10
C LEU A 350 7.81 -15.50 -6.20
N PHE A 351 7.58 -14.36 -6.83
CA PHE A 351 8.44 -13.80 -7.86
C PHE A 351 8.80 -12.36 -7.52
N SER A 352 9.90 -11.90 -8.09
CA SER A 352 10.32 -10.51 -8.06
C SER A 352 10.69 -10.03 -9.46
N VAL A 353 10.32 -8.82 -9.82
CA VAL A 353 10.62 -8.21 -11.12
C VAL A 353 10.88 -6.72 -10.97
N ARG A 354 11.67 -6.13 -11.86
CA ARG A 354 11.82 -4.67 -11.94
C ARG A 354 10.61 -4.04 -12.64
N PRO A 355 10.31 -2.75 -12.41
CA PRO A 355 9.25 -2.01 -13.09
C PRO A 355 9.27 -2.12 -14.63
N ASP A 356 10.46 -2.23 -15.22
CA ASP A 356 10.65 -2.36 -16.67
C ASP A 356 10.43 -3.81 -17.20
N GLY A 357 10.03 -4.74 -16.33
CA GLY A 357 9.86 -6.15 -16.65
C GLY A 357 11.15 -6.96 -16.72
N SER A 358 12.31 -6.32 -16.54
CA SER A 358 13.60 -7.01 -16.56
C SER A 358 13.90 -7.70 -15.22
N ASP A 359 14.92 -8.58 -15.24
CA ASP A 359 15.47 -9.21 -14.04
C ASP A 359 14.41 -9.93 -13.18
N ARG A 360 13.49 -10.63 -13.85
CA ARG A 360 12.49 -11.47 -13.18
C ARG A 360 13.14 -12.69 -12.55
N ILE A 361 12.91 -12.89 -11.26
CA ILE A 361 13.51 -13.96 -10.47
C ILE A 361 12.40 -14.67 -9.68
N GLU A 362 12.39 -16.00 -9.70
CA GLU A 362 11.59 -16.79 -8.74
C GLU A 362 12.28 -16.78 -7.38
N ILE A 363 11.52 -16.48 -6.33
CA ILE A 363 11.99 -16.54 -4.95
C ILE A 363 11.40 -17.80 -4.31
N PRO A 364 12.21 -18.86 -4.11
CA PRO A 364 11.71 -20.07 -3.49
C PRO A 364 11.31 -19.79 -2.04
N LEU A 365 10.13 -20.27 -1.66
CA LEU A 365 9.75 -20.39 -0.26
C LEU A 365 10.50 -21.59 0.36
N LEU A 366 10.92 -21.47 1.62
CA LEU A 366 11.50 -22.61 2.32
C LEU A 366 10.43 -23.71 2.51
N PRO A 367 10.85 -24.98 2.65
CA PRO A 367 9.92 -26.07 2.96
C PRO A 367 9.06 -25.73 4.18
N ASP A 368 7.79 -26.16 4.15
CA ASP A 368 6.76 -25.96 5.20
C ASP A 368 6.25 -24.51 5.39
N LEU A 369 6.76 -23.55 4.62
CA LEU A 369 6.24 -22.18 4.60
C LEU A 369 5.13 -22.02 3.56
N THR A 370 4.07 -21.31 3.93
CA THR A 370 2.98 -20.94 3.03
C THR A 370 2.64 -19.46 3.18
N LEU A 371 2.19 -18.83 2.10
CA LEU A 371 1.79 -17.42 2.13
C LEU A 371 0.49 -17.22 2.93
N LEU A 372 0.39 -16.05 3.56
CA LEU A 372 -0.77 -15.61 4.33
C LEU A 372 -1.43 -14.39 3.67
N PRO A 373 -2.77 -14.27 3.70
CA PRO A 373 -3.71 -15.36 3.95
C PRO A 373 -3.54 -16.45 2.86
N SER A 374 -4.07 -17.66 3.09
CA SER A 374 -3.90 -18.77 2.13
C SER A 374 -4.41 -18.39 0.74
N ALA A 375 -3.82 -18.90 -0.36
CA ALA A 375 -4.28 -18.64 -1.73
C ALA A 375 -5.73 -19.07 -2.01
N LEU A 376 -6.29 -19.94 -1.15
CA LEU A 376 -7.69 -20.32 -1.18
C LEU A 376 -8.61 -19.31 -0.50
N ASP A 377 -8.04 -18.37 0.25
CA ASP A 377 -8.73 -17.14 0.59
C ASP A 377 -8.89 -16.31 -0.70
N VAL A 378 -10.10 -16.40 -1.20
CA VAL A 378 -10.60 -15.76 -2.41
C VAL A 378 -11.10 -14.34 -2.14
N GLN A 379 -11.02 -13.85 -0.90
CA GLN A 379 -11.48 -12.50 -0.54
C GLN A 379 -10.32 -11.55 -0.26
N HIS A 380 -9.16 -12.06 0.19
CA HIS A 380 -8.02 -11.22 0.56
C HIS A 380 -6.80 -11.45 -0.35
N THR A 381 -6.27 -10.35 -0.89
CA THR A 381 -5.12 -10.33 -1.80
C THR A 381 -3.88 -9.71 -1.17
N THR A 382 -4.02 -8.88 -0.13
CA THR A 382 -2.90 -8.21 0.52
C THR A 382 -2.03 -9.19 1.30
N LEU A 383 -0.75 -9.21 0.97
CA LEU A 383 0.24 -9.94 1.73
C LEU A 383 0.72 -9.12 2.94
N PRO A 384 1.01 -9.78 4.06
CA PRO A 384 1.35 -9.13 5.33
C PRO A 384 2.85 -8.77 5.40
N TRP A 385 3.24 -7.73 4.67
CA TRP A 385 4.61 -7.24 4.63
C TRP A 385 4.94 -6.34 5.82
N ASP A 386 6.22 -6.30 6.17
CA ASP A 386 6.75 -5.28 7.06
C ASP A 386 6.77 -3.90 6.39
N ALA A 387 6.88 -2.85 7.19
CA ALA A 387 6.83 -1.47 6.70
C ALA A 387 7.95 -1.13 5.69
N ALA A 388 9.04 -1.91 5.68
CA ALA A 388 10.14 -1.75 4.74
C ALA A 388 9.94 -2.53 3.42
N GLY A 389 8.94 -3.41 3.35
CA GLY A 389 8.73 -4.32 2.23
C GLY A 389 9.83 -5.38 2.09
N GLU A 390 10.59 -5.67 3.16
CA GLU A 390 11.70 -6.63 3.16
C GLU A 390 11.31 -7.98 3.79
N GLY A 391 10.37 -7.96 4.75
CA GLY A 391 9.90 -9.14 5.47
C GLY A 391 8.43 -9.43 5.15
N LEU A 392 8.11 -10.71 4.93
CA LEU A 392 6.76 -11.21 4.68
C LEU A 392 6.33 -12.14 5.81
N LEU A 393 5.18 -11.90 6.44
CA LEU A 393 4.61 -12.91 7.33
C LEU A 393 4.14 -14.11 6.51
N VAL A 394 4.63 -15.27 6.90
CA VAL A 394 4.30 -16.57 6.33
C VAL A 394 3.84 -17.49 7.44
N CYS A 395 3.03 -18.47 7.04
CA CYS A 395 2.57 -19.49 7.94
C CYS A 395 3.49 -20.71 7.95
N VAL A 396 3.71 -21.27 9.12
CA VAL A 396 4.29 -22.62 9.29
C VAL A 396 3.13 -23.59 9.55
N GLY A 397 2.79 -24.42 8.57
CA GLY A 397 1.68 -25.36 8.75
C GLY A 397 1.01 -25.80 7.45
N ARG A 398 -0.18 -26.39 7.59
CA ARG A 398 -0.99 -26.83 6.45
C ARG A 398 -1.87 -25.69 5.95
N VAL A 399 -2.19 -25.76 4.66
CA VAL A 399 -3.31 -25.03 4.05
C VAL A 399 -4.52 -25.14 4.99
N TYR A 400 -5.14 -24.01 5.36
CA TYR A 400 -6.28 -23.84 6.30
C TYR A 400 -6.01 -23.70 7.80
N THR A 401 -4.80 -23.95 8.30
CA THR A 401 -4.52 -23.74 9.73
C THR A 401 -3.17 -23.08 9.91
N CYS A 402 -3.15 -21.93 10.56
CA CYS A 402 -1.93 -21.23 10.90
C CYS A 402 -1.69 -21.15 12.40
N ASN A 403 -0.94 -22.10 12.94
CA ASN A 403 -0.62 -22.13 14.38
C ASN A 403 0.61 -21.27 14.73
N GLU A 404 1.51 -21.11 13.76
CA GLU A 404 2.73 -20.34 13.91
C GLU A 404 2.93 -19.46 12.67
N VAL A 405 3.30 -18.21 12.90
CA VAL A 405 3.75 -17.28 11.85
C VAL A 405 5.23 -17.00 11.99
N ARG A 406 5.88 -16.72 10.87
CA ARG A 406 7.29 -16.28 10.79
C ARG A 406 7.40 -15.13 9.83
N THR A 407 8.38 -14.25 10.05
CA THR A 407 8.87 -13.36 9.00
C THR A 407 9.80 -14.15 8.09
N PHE A 408 9.48 -14.21 6.80
CA PHE A 408 10.38 -14.66 5.74
C PHE A 408 10.95 -13.45 5.01
N PHE A 409 12.27 -13.41 4.83
CA PHE A 409 12.96 -12.33 4.13
C PHE A 409 13.32 -12.78 2.71
N PRO A 410 12.52 -12.46 1.68
CA PRO A 410 12.60 -13.10 0.37
C PRO A 410 13.97 -12.93 -0.31
N MET A 411 14.60 -11.77 -0.11
CA MET A 411 15.88 -11.42 -0.72
C MET A 411 17.09 -12.11 -0.07
N THR A 412 17.02 -12.43 1.23
CA THR A 412 18.12 -13.06 1.97
C THR A 412 17.88 -14.54 2.28
N GLN A 413 16.65 -15.04 2.03
CA GLN A 413 16.22 -16.40 2.35
C GLN A 413 16.27 -16.72 3.85
N ASN A 414 16.29 -15.69 4.71
CA ASN A 414 16.27 -15.85 6.16
C ASN A 414 14.84 -15.94 6.70
N VAL A 415 14.69 -16.55 7.88
CA VAL A 415 13.42 -16.60 8.62
C VAL A 415 13.62 -16.17 10.07
N SER A 416 12.63 -15.47 10.61
CA SER A 416 12.56 -15.16 12.04
C SER A 416 12.27 -16.43 12.87
N PRO A 417 12.46 -16.37 14.20
CA PRO A 417 11.80 -17.29 15.12
C PRO A 417 10.28 -17.33 14.91
N ALA A 418 9.65 -18.45 15.26
CA ALA A 418 8.20 -18.61 15.18
C ALA A 418 7.49 -17.79 16.26
N LEU A 419 6.38 -17.19 15.89
CA LEU A 419 5.44 -16.51 16.76
C LEU A 419 4.14 -17.31 16.78
N THR A 420 3.60 -17.56 17.97
CA THR A 420 2.34 -18.28 18.12
C THR A 420 1.18 -17.44 17.63
N THR A 421 0.35 -17.99 16.76
CA THR A 421 -0.89 -17.36 16.32
C THR A 421 -1.93 -17.40 17.44
N PRO A 422 -2.69 -16.33 17.69
CA PRO A 422 -3.83 -16.38 18.59
C PRO A 422 -4.80 -17.49 18.18
N VAL A 423 -5.31 -18.26 19.15
CA VAL A 423 -6.13 -19.45 18.90
C VAL A 423 -7.33 -19.14 18.00
N GLN A 424 -7.95 -17.97 18.19
CA GLN A 424 -9.08 -17.50 17.40
C GLN A 424 -8.74 -17.25 15.93
N MET A 425 -7.50 -16.82 15.64
CA MET A 425 -7.05 -16.44 14.31
C MET A 425 -6.51 -17.62 13.51
N GLY A 426 -6.06 -18.69 14.16
CA GLY A 426 -5.39 -19.81 13.49
C GLY A 426 -6.22 -20.51 12.41
N THR A 427 -7.56 -20.40 12.46
CA THR A 427 -8.47 -20.99 11.45
C THR A 427 -9.35 -19.96 10.74
N ASP A 428 -9.27 -18.70 11.15
CA ASP A 428 -10.19 -17.64 10.75
C ASP A 428 -9.42 -16.32 10.61
N LEU A 429 -8.39 -16.35 9.77
CA LEU A 429 -7.51 -15.22 9.51
C LEU A 429 -7.93 -14.55 8.20
N SER A 430 -8.40 -13.30 8.28
CA SER A 430 -8.68 -12.45 7.12
C SER A 430 -7.51 -11.55 6.79
N ALA A 431 -6.91 -10.90 7.80
CA ALA A 431 -5.72 -10.09 7.60
C ALA A 431 -4.81 -10.11 8.83
N VAL A 432 -3.52 -9.91 8.61
CA VAL A 432 -2.52 -9.69 9.66
C VAL A 432 -1.52 -8.65 9.17
N PHE A 433 -1.09 -7.75 10.04
CA PHE A 433 -0.07 -6.76 9.69
C PHE A 433 0.86 -6.50 10.86
N TYR A 434 2.07 -6.03 10.55
CA TYR A 434 2.99 -5.54 11.57
C TYR A 434 2.51 -4.24 12.20
N VAL A 435 2.74 -4.13 13.51
CA VAL A 435 2.60 -2.92 14.31
C VAL A 435 3.83 -2.71 15.19
N ALA A 436 3.93 -1.54 15.82
CA ALA A 436 5.01 -1.18 16.73
C ALA A 436 6.42 -1.41 16.14
N GLY A 437 6.66 -0.97 14.90
CA GLY A 437 7.96 -1.16 14.25
C GLY A 437 8.36 -2.64 14.08
N ASN A 438 7.41 -3.50 13.72
CA ASN A 438 7.60 -4.95 13.57
C ASN A 438 7.83 -5.71 14.89
N THR A 439 7.48 -5.13 16.03
CA THR A 439 7.55 -5.79 17.35
C THR A 439 6.18 -6.28 17.86
N GLY A 440 5.16 -6.13 17.03
CA GLY A 440 3.85 -6.71 17.27
C GLY A 440 3.08 -6.94 15.98
N LEU A 441 1.92 -7.57 16.13
CA LEU A 441 0.99 -7.88 15.05
C LEU A 441 -0.42 -7.42 15.40
N VAL A 442 -1.13 -6.89 14.39
CA VAL A 442 -2.58 -6.71 14.42
C VAL A 442 -3.22 -7.80 13.55
N TRP A 443 -4.28 -8.42 14.07
CA TRP A 443 -4.97 -9.53 13.45
C TRP A 443 -6.44 -9.18 13.21
N LEU A 444 -7.00 -9.59 12.07
CA LEU A 444 -8.41 -9.46 11.72
C LEU A 444 -8.96 -10.84 11.32
N SER A 445 -10.10 -11.21 11.90
CA SER A 445 -10.87 -12.41 11.53
C SER A 445 -12.04 -12.11 10.60
N SER A 446 -12.61 -13.14 9.97
CA SER A 446 -13.72 -12.95 9.02
C SER A 446 -15.03 -12.51 9.66
N ASP A 447 -15.19 -12.74 10.97
CA ASP A 447 -16.30 -12.21 11.78
C ASP A 447 -16.04 -10.80 12.35
N GLY A 448 -14.91 -10.19 11.98
CA GLY A 448 -14.58 -8.81 12.28
C GLY A 448 -14.01 -8.53 13.66
N ARG A 449 -13.44 -9.53 14.32
CA ARG A 449 -12.68 -9.34 15.57
C ARG A 449 -11.27 -8.86 15.28
N VAL A 450 -10.78 -7.95 16.10
CA VAL A 450 -9.43 -7.39 15.99
C VAL A 450 -8.62 -7.74 17.24
N LEU A 451 -7.46 -8.36 17.05
CA LEU A 451 -6.52 -8.67 18.13
C LEU A 451 -5.19 -7.95 17.93
N ILE A 452 -4.57 -7.50 19.02
CA ILE A 452 -3.24 -6.90 19.06
C ILE A 452 -2.34 -7.83 19.86
N GLN A 453 -1.23 -8.24 19.26
CA GLN A 453 -0.22 -9.10 19.87
C GLN A 453 1.13 -8.40 19.80
N LEU A 454 1.51 -7.68 20.84
CA LEU A 454 2.89 -7.23 21.03
C LEU A 454 3.71 -8.40 21.56
N PHE A 455 4.92 -8.63 21.03
CA PHE A 455 5.65 -9.89 21.26
C PHE A 455 6.07 -10.13 22.72
N GLU A 456 6.17 -9.07 23.51
CA GLU A 456 6.53 -9.13 24.93
C GLU A 456 5.31 -8.97 25.87
N GLU A 457 4.09 -8.88 25.32
CA GLU A 457 2.87 -8.62 26.10
C GLU A 457 1.78 -9.68 25.86
N SER A 458 0.72 -9.63 26.67
CA SER A 458 -0.48 -10.44 26.44
C SER A 458 -1.27 -9.93 25.25
N VAL A 459 -1.83 -10.85 24.47
CA VAL A 459 -2.77 -10.51 23.38
C VAL A 459 -3.97 -9.73 23.94
N GLN A 460 -4.30 -8.63 23.28
CA GLN A 460 -5.45 -7.78 23.61
C GLN A 460 -6.48 -7.83 22.50
N GLU A 461 -7.76 -7.80 22.85
CA GLU A 461 -8.85 -7.65 21.89
C GLU A 461 -9.28 -6.18 21.82
N VAL A 462 -9.40 -5.67 20.60
CA VAL A 462 -9.88 -4.31 20.34
C VAL A 462 -11.39 -4.36 20.14
N ASN A 463 -12.14 -3.70 21.02
CA ASN A 463 -13.60 -3.69 20.97
C ASN A 463 -14.13 -2.28 20.75
N VAL A 464 -14.77 -2.06 19.59
CA VAL A 464 -15.43 -0.80 19.22
C VAL A 464 -16.95 -0.91 19.19
N GLY A 465 -17.51 -2.05 19.61
CA GLY A 465 -18.94 -2.35 19.59
C GLY A 465 -19.53 -2.64 18.20
N LEU A 466 -18.69 -2.70 17.16
CA LEU A 466 -19.07 -3.02 15.78
C LEU A 466 -18.07 -4.02 15.17
N PRO A 467 -18.50 -4.90 14.25
CA PRO A 467 -17.57 -5.73 13.49
C PRO A 467 -16.71 -4.85 12.58
N ILE A 468 -15.41 -5.13 12.58
CA ILE A 468 -14.44 -4.48 11.70
C ILE A 468 -14.31 -5.31 10.43
N PHE A 469 -14.35 -4.67 9.25
CA PHE A 469 -14.12 -5.38 8.00
C PHE A 469 -12.76 -5.07 7.37
N GLU A 470 -12.12 -3.98 7.80
CA GLU A 470 -10.84 -3.52 7.24
C GLU A 470 -9.97 -2.93 8.35
N ILE A 471 -8.69 -3.28 8.34
CA ILE A 471 -7.65 -2.73 9.21
C ILE A 471 -6.51 -2.19 8.35
N GLN A 472 -6.01 -1.01 8.70
CA GLN A 472 -4.92 -0.36 8.00
C GLN A 472 -3.95 0.25 9.02
N PRO A 473 -2.78 -0.37 9.27
CA PRO A 473 -1.75 0.25 10.08
C PRO A 473 -1.25 1.55 9.44
N LEU A 474 -0.98 2.55 10.27
CA LEU A 474 -0.24 3.73 9.84
C LEU A 474 1.19 3.35 9.44
N PRO A 475 1.89 4.16 8.64
CA PRO A 475 3.32 3.98 8.40
C PRO A 475 4.07 3.81 9.73
N SER A 476 4.98 2.83 9.81
CA SER A 476 5.69 2.36 11.02
C SER A 476 4.85 1.62 12.09
N GLY A 477 3.54 1.49 11.89
CA GLY A 477 2.66 0.66 12.72
C GLY A 477 2.41 1.19 14.13
N ILE A 478 2.60 2.49 14.36
CA ILE A 478 2.37 3.15 15.66
C ILE A 478 0.88 3.36 15.99
N GLY A 479 0.02 3.24 14.99
CA GLY A 479 -1.43 3.30 15.10
C GLY A 479 -2.08 2.42 14.03
N VAL A 480 -3.35 2.09 14.23
CA VAL A 480 -4.14 1.31 13.28
C VAL A 480 -5.48 1.99 13.05
N LEU A 481 -5.79 2.28 11.79
CA LEU A 481 -7.12 2.70 11.38
C LEU A 481 -7.99 1.45 11.16
N LEU A 482 -9.17 1.45 11.77
CA LEU A 482 -10.15 0.37 11.71
C LEU A 482 -11.42 0.90 11.04
N ARG A 483 -12.00 0.13 10.15
CA ARG A 483 -13.25 0.48 9.47
C ARG A 483 -14.33 -0.57 9.72
N SER A 484 -15.48 -0.14 10.22
CA SER A 484 -16.62 -1.01 10.46
C SER A 484 -17.46 -1.23 9.20
N GLU A 485 -18.23 -2.32 9.14
CA GLU A 485 -19.12 -2.60 7.99
C GLU A 485 -20.13 -1.48 7.72
N GLU A 486 -20.48 -0.73 8.76
CA GLU A 486 -21.36 0.45 8.69
C GLU A 486 -20.65 1.70 8.13
N GLY A 487 -19.36 1.61 7.79
CA GLY A 487 -18.56 2.71 7.24
C GLY A 487 -18.01 3.68 8.29
N ARG A 488 -18.02 3.33 9.58
CA ARG A 488 -17.43 4.16 10.65
C ARG A 488 -15.94 3.87 10.80
N TYR A 489 -15.17 4.91 11.13
CA TYR A 489 -13.72 4.81 11.29
C TYR A 489 -13.32 4.96 12.76
N PHE A 490 -12.35 4.15 13.18
CA PHE A 490 -11.77 4.20 14.51
C PHE A 490 -10.25 4.18 14.42
N TYR A 491 -9.58 4.91 15.29
CA TYR A 491 -8.14 4.90 15.44
C TYR A 491 -7.76 4.17 16.73
N TYR A 492 -6.96 3.11 16.59
CA TYR A 492 -6.31 2.42 17.70
C TYR A 492 -4.86 2.90 17.84
N ASP A 493 -4.54 3.47 19.00
CA ASP A 493 -3.18 3.86 19.37
C ASP A 493 -2.45 2.65 19.96
N VAL A 494 -1.40 2.17 19.28
CA VAL A 494 -0.71 0.94 19.65
C VAL A 494 0.09 1.08 20.94
N ALA A 495 0.57 2.28 21.25
CA ALA A 495 1.39 2.52 22.44
C ALA A 495 0.55 2.62 23.73
N THR A 496 -0.66 3.16 23.64
CA THR A 496 -1.54 3.38 24.78
C THR A 496 -2.66 2.34 24.90
N GLY A 497 -2.93 1.58 23.83
CA GLY A 497 -4.05 0.65 23.75
C GLY A 497 -5.41 1.33 23.69
N THR A 498 -5.46 2.62 23.38
CA THR A 498 -6.70 3.40 23.36
C THR A 498 -7.36 3.37 21.98
N VAL A 499 -8.69 3.41 21.94
CA VAL A 499 -9.46 3.56 20.70
C VAL A 499 -10.20 4.88 20.74
N THR A 500 -10.19 5.58 19.60
CA THR A 500 -10.96 6.81 19.38
C THR A 500 -11.75 6.70 18.09
N GLU A 501 -12.97 7.22 18.06
CA GLU A 501 -13.72 7.33 16.80
C GLU A 501 -13.17 8.49 15.98
N VAL A 502 -12.96 8.25 14.68
CA VAL A 502 -12.45 9.24 13.72
C VAL A 502 -13.64 9.86 13.00
N GLY A 503 -13.82 11.17 13.18
CA GLY A 503 -14.81 11.94 12.42
C GLY A 503 -14.30 12.27 11.02
N LEU A 504 -15.11 11.96 10.01
CA LEU A 504 -14.96 12.37 8.61
C LEU A 504 -16.13 13.28 8.21
#